data_AF-A0AA44F3E2-F1
#
_entry.id   AF-A0AA44F3E2-F1
#
_cell.length_a   1.000
_cell.length_b   1.000
_cell.length_c   1.000
_cell.angle_alpha   90.00
_cell.angle_beta   90.00
_cell.angle_gamma   90.00
#
_symmetry.space_group_name_H-M   'P 1'
#
loop_
_entity.id
_entity.type
_entity.pdbx_description
1 polymer ?
#
loop_
_entity_poly.entity_id
_entity_poly.type
_entity_poly.pdbx_seq_one_letter_code
_entity_poly.pdbx_strand_id
1 'polypeptide(L)'
;DVISKVTEFGPWTSVALRDVMRSAWRQNNLQTLYSASQVLAALDKSLYYSERFIGKGEIIDYTVSQASLSDAVSQNKTMSAAVLNELQKTRVDGALILMNNYSARLTEVKELLAASRDIREKQLDVLAPKIAQAFSNLQIAITEQQKTLDGAVTSTVSTAKSGTIFTGIAIV
;
A
#
# COMPACT_ATOMS: atom_id res chain seq x y z
N ASP A 1 7.17 8.33 -5.18
CA ASP A 1 6.26 7.34 -4.58
C ASP A 1 4.84 7.93 -4.61
N VAL A 2 3.79 7.14 -4.86
CA VAL A 2 2.40 7.63 -4.97
C VAL A 2 1.82 7.90 -3.58
N ILE A 3 2.23 7.10 -2.59
CA ILE A 3 1.85 7.28 -1.18
C ILE A 3 2.47 8.58 -0.64
N SER A 4 3.74 8.86 -0.96
CA SER A 4 4.41 10.10 -0.56
C SER A 4 3.72 11.36 -1.10
N LYS A 5 3.08 11.28 -2.27
CA LYS A 5 2.33 12.41 -2.85
C LYS A 5 1.05 12.72 -2.07
N VAL A 6 0.31 11.70 -1.60
CA VAL A 6 -0.88 11.92 -0.76
C VAL A 6 -0.52 12.59 0.56
N THR A 7 0.61 12.20 1.15
CA THR A 7 1.15 12.82 2.37
C THR A 7 1.73 14.22 2.16
N GLU A 8 2.00 14.63 0.92
CA GLU A 8 2.42 16.00 0.60
C GLU A 8 1.21 16.91 0.35
N PHE A 9 0.31 16.57 -0.56
CA PHE A 9 -0.77 17.48 -0.99
C PHE A 9 -1.84 17.74 0.08
N GLY A 10 -2.13 16.76 0.93
CA GLY A 10 -3.10 16.91 2.02
C GLY A 10 -2.73 18.03 3.00
N PRO A 11 -1.53 17.99 3.62
CA PRO A 11 -1.05 19.05 4.50
C PRO A 11 -0.96 20.44 3.85
N TRP A 12 -0.54 20.54 2.58
CA TRP A 12 -0.50 21.81 1.85
C TRP A 12 -1.88 22.44 1.69
N THR A 13 -2.92 21.63 1.57
CA THR A 13 -4.31 22.11 1.50
C THR A 13 -4.74 22.75 2.83
N SER A 14 -4.38 22.16 3.96
CA SER A 14 -4.64 22.72 5.30
C SER A 14 -3.92 24.07 5.49
N VAL A 15 -2.67 24.17 5.04
CA VAL A 15 -1.90 25.42 5.07
C VAL A 15 -2.59 26.52 4.24
N ALA A 16 -3.02 26.21 3.02
CA ALA A 16 -3.71 27.17 2.15
C ALA A 16 -5.02 27.69 2.77
N LEU A 17 -5.82 26.82 3.40
CA LEU A 17 -7.03 27.24 4.11
C LEU A 17 -6.74 28.11 5.33
N ARG A 18 -5.69 27.80 6.09
CA ARG A 18 -5.24 28.65 7.21
C ARG A 18 -4.77 30.02 6.74
N ASP A 19 -4.18 30.11 5.55
CA ASP A 19 -3.83 31.38 4.93
C ASP A 19 -5.06 32.18 4.49
N VAL A 20 -6.10 31.52 3.96
CA VAL A 20 -7.42 32.13 3.69
C VAL A 20 -8.02 32.69 4.99
N MET A 21 -8.02 31.91 6.07
CA MET A 21 -8.51 32.34 7.39
C MET A 21 -7.75 33.56 7.90
N ARG A 22 -6.40 33.53 7.85
CA ARG A 22 -5.56 34.66 8.28
C ARG A 22 -5.85 35.91 7.45
N SER A 23 -6.05 35.75 6.15
CA SER A 23 -6.43 36.85 5.25
C SER A 23 -7.80 37.42 5.62
N ALA A 24 -8.79 36.56 5.83
CA ALA A 24 -10.16 36.94 6.17
C ALA A 24 -10.20 37.72 7.48
N TRP A 25 -9.47 37.25 8.49
CA TRP A 25 -9.33 37.94 9.77
C TRP A 25 -8.75 39.34 9.63
N ARG A 26 -7.66 39.52 8.87
CA ARG A 26 -7.05 40.84 8.61
C ARG A 26 -7.99 41.81 7.89
N GLN A 27 -8.96 41.30 7.14
CA GLN A 27 -9.94 42.08 6.38
C GLN A 27 -11.27 42.24 7.13
N ASN A 28 -11.37 41.78 8.39
CA ASN A 28 -12.60 41.72 9.16
C ASN A 28 -13.76 40.98 8.44
N ASN A 29 -13.42 40.04 7.56
CA ASN A 29 -14.39 39.24 6.82
C ASN A 29 -14.73 37.96 7.60
N LEU A 30 -15.60 38.12 8.60
CA LEU A 30 -16.02 37.02 9.48
C LEU A 30 -16.72 35.88 8.74
N GLN A 31 -17.45 36.20 7.67
CA GLN A 31 -18.13 35.20 6.85
C GLN A 31 -17.13 34.24 6.20
N THR A 32 -16.11 34.77 5.52
CA THR A 32 -15.07 33.93 4.90
C THR A 32 -14.25 33.19 5.95
N LEU A 33 -13.99 33.80 7.11
CA LEU A 33 -13.28 33.13 8.21
C LEU A 33 -14.06 31.90 8.70
N TYR A 34 -15.37 32.03 8.89
CA TYR A 34 -16.25 30.94 9.32
C TYR A 34 -16.38 29.86 8.23
N SER A 35 -16.60 30.25 6.97
CA SER A 35 -16.68 29.28 5.88
C SER A 35 -15.37 28.50 5.72
N ALA A 36 -14.22 29.17 5.83
CA ALA A 36 -12.92 28.50 5.73
C ALA A 36 -12.67 27.51 6.89
N SER A 37 -13.18 27.78 8.09
CA SER A 37 -13.04 26.84 9.22
C SER A 37 -13.90 25.58 9.04
N GLN A 38 -15.08 25.70 8.43
CA GLN A 38 -15.92 24.54 8.08
C GLN A 38 -15.23 23.67 7.02
N VAL A 39 -14.70 24.30 5.97
CA VAL A 39 -13.94 23.60 4.92
C VAL A 39 -12.74 22.86 5.54
N LEU A 40 -12.01 23.52 6.44
CA LEU A 40 -10.87 22.92 7.12
C LEU A 40 -11.27 21.72 7.98
N ALA A 41 -12.38 21.79 8.70
CA ALA A 41 -12.86 20.66 9.52
C ALA A 41 -13.22 19.43 8.66
N ALA A 42 -13.88 19.65 7.51
CA ALA A 42 -14.19 18.58 6.56
C ALA A 42 -12.91 17.98 5.94
N LEU A 43 -11.93 18.83 5.62
CA LEU A 43 -10.62 18.41 5.11
C LEU A 43 -9.84 17.61 6.17
N ASP A 44 -9.78 18.06 7.42
CA ASP A 44 -9.06 17.36 8.50
C ASP A 44 -9.66 15.96 8.74
N LYS A 45 -11.00 15.83 8.66
CA LYS A 45 -11.66 14.53 8.66
C LYS A 45 -11.22 13.66 7.48
N SER A 46 -11.16 14.24 6.27
CA SER A 46 -10.64 13.52 5.10
C SER A 46 -9.21 13.02 5.32
N LEU A 47 -8.32 13.87 5.85
CA LEU A 47 -6.92 13.53 6.10
C LEU A 47 -6.80 12.36 7.08
N TYR A 48 -7.50 12.44 8.21
CA TYR A 48 -7.53 11.37 9.21
C TYR A 48 -7.93 10.01 8.62
N TYR A 49 -9.02 9.96 7.85
CA TYR A 49 -9.47 8.71 7.24
C TYR A 49 -8.55 8.26 6.09
N SER A 50 -7.90 9.18 5.38
CA SER A 50 -6.92 8.82 4.34
C SER A 50 -5.69 8.14 4.92
N GLU A 51 -5.18 8.63 6.06
CA GLU A 51 -4.04 8.02 6.75
C GLU A 51 -4.39 6.61 7.24
N ARG A 52 -5.59 6.44 7.79
CA ARG A 52 -6.09 5.11 8.17
C ARG A 52 -6.24 4.18 6.98
N PHE A 53 -6.77 4.67 5.86
CA PHE A 53 -6.88 3.90 4.64
C PHE A 53 -5.50 3.44 4.14
N ILE A 54 -4.52 4.33 4.11
CA ILE A 54 -3.14 4.00 3.71
C ILE A 54 -2.53 2.97 4.66
N GLY A 55 -2.73 3.14 5.97
CA GLY A 55 -2.13 2.26 6.98
C GLY A 55 -2.79 0.87 7.07
N LYS A 56 -4.11 0.78 6.87
CA LYS A 56 -4.88 -0.47 7.06
C LYS A 56 -5.39 -1.11 5.77
N GLY A 57 -5.52 -0.35 4.69
CA GLY A 57 -6.10 -0.80 3.43
C GLY A 57 -7.61 -1.07 3.48
N GLU A 58 -8.32 -0.55 4.48
CA GLU A 58 -9.77 -0.71 4.65
C GLU A 58 -10.54 0.25 3.72
N ILE A 59 -11.31 -0.30 2.78
CA ILE A 59 -12.02 0.50 1.76
C ILE A 59 -13.06 1.48 2.34
N ILE A 60 -13.58 1.17 3.53
CA ILE A 60 -14.50 2.07 4.23
C ILE A 60 -13.82 3.39 4.61
N ASP A 61 -12.56 3.34 5.05
CA ASP A 61 -11.79 4.52 5.40
C ASP A 61 -11.52 5.40 4.16
N TYR A 62 -11.24 4.80 2.98
CA TYR A 62 -11.19 5.53 1.71
C TYR A 62 -12.52 6.24 1.40
N THR A 63 -13.63 5.52 1.57
CA THR A 63 -14.97 6.04 1.23
C THR A 63 -15.33 7.24 2.11
N VAL A 64 -15.07 7.15 3.41
CA VAL A 64 -15.30 8.26 4.35
C VAL A 64 -14.37 9.44 4.06
N SER A 65 -13.11 9.16 3.73
CA SER A 65 -12.14 10.19 3.33
C SER A 65 -12.63 10.95 2.10
N GLN A 66 -12.97 10.25 1.01
CA GLN A 66 -13.45 10.88 -0.22
C GLN A 66 -14.75 11.65 -0.06
N ALA A 67 -15.70 11.13 0.74
CA ALA A 67 -16.93 11.85 1.03
C ALA A 67 -16.64 13.16 1.77
N SER A 68 -15.79 13.12 2.79
CA SER A 68 -15.42 14.32 3.57
C SER A 68 -14.66 15.34 2.72
N LEU A 69 -13.81 14.88 1.80
CA LEU A 69 -13.13 15.78 0.85
C LEU A 69 -14.11 16.39 -0.16
N SER A 70 -15.09 15.62 -0.63
CA SER A 70 -16.14 16.12 -1.52
C SER A 70 -16.96 17.22 -0.84
N ASP A 71 -17.30 17.04 0.43
CA ASP A 71 -17.96 18.05 1.26
C ASP A 71 -17.09 19.32 1.37
N ALA A 72 -15.79 19.17 1.66
CA ALA A 72 -14.85 20.28 1.73
C ALA A 72 -14.77 21.06 0.40
N VAL A 73 -14.68 20.34 -0.73
CA VAL A 73 -14.68 20.92 -2.08
C VAL A 73 -15.96 21.70 -2.36
N SER A 74 -17.11 21.14 -2.00
CA SER A 74 -18.42 21.80 -2.17
C SER A 74 -18.50 23.09 -1.35
N GLN A 75 -18.13 23.02 -0.07
CA GLN A 75 -18.09 24.19 0.82
C GLN A 75 -17.12 25.26 0.32
N ASN A 76 -15.94 24.87 -0.19
CA ASN A 76 -14.96 25.81 -0.71
C ASN A 76 -15.42 26.49 -2.01
N LYS A 77 -16.17 25.80 -2.88
CA LYS A 77 -16.80 26.41 -4.06
C LYS A 77 -17.84 27.46 -3.66
N THR A 78 -18.68 27.15 -2.67
CA THR A 78 -19.65 28.11 -2.12
C THR A 78 -18.93 29.33 -1.52
N MET A 79 -17.86 29.11 -0.76
CA MET A 79 -17.03 30.19 -0.24
C MET A 79 -16.40 31.03 -1.36
N SER A 80 -15.84 30.42 -2.41
CA SER A 80 -15.25 31.13 -3.55
C SER A 80 -16.26 32.02 -4.28
N ALA A 81 -17.52 31.58 -4.38
CA ALA A 81 -18.58 32.36 -5.00
C ALA A 81 -19.00 33.58 -4.16
N ALA A 82 -18.86 33.52 -2.84
CA ALA A 82 -19.23 34.59 -1.91
C ALA A 82 -18.12 35.63 -1.69
N VAL A 83 -16.87 35.31 -2.04
CA VAL A 83 -15.73 36.22 -1.86
C VAL A 83 -15.69 37.25 -2.99
N LEU A 84 -15.84 38.53 -2.63
CA LEU A 84 -15.79 39.65 -3.57
C LEU A 84 -14.36 40.17 -3.84
N ASN A 85 -13.44 39.96 -2.90
CA ASN A 85 -12.06 40.44 -3.03
C ASN A 85 -11.24 39.49 -3.92
N GLU A 86 -10.69 39.97 -5.04
CA GLU A 86 -9.97 39.16 -6.03
C GLU A 86 -8.75 38.40 -5.45
N LEU A 87 -7.99 39.05 -4.57
CA LEU A 87 -6.83 38.41 -3.93
C LEU A 87 -7.27 37.28 -3.01
N GLN A 88 -8.34 37.49 -2.23
CA GLN A 88 -8.91 36.46 -1.37
C GLN A 88 -9.53 35.33 -2.21
N LYS A 89 -10.18 35.66 -3.33
CA LYS A 89 -10.73 34.69 -4.27
C LYS A 89 -9.65 33.77 -4.84
N THR A 90 -8.55 34.36 -5.30
CA THR A 90 -7.38 33.59 -5.78
C THR A 90 -6.86 32.60 -4.73
N ARG A 91 -6.83 32.99 -3.45
CA ARG A 91 -6.40 32.08 -2.36
C ARG A 91 -7.37 30.93 -2.14
N VAL A 92 -8.68 31.23 -2.16
CA VAL A 92 -9.73 30.20 -2.02
C VAL A 92 -9.72 29.24 -3.21
N ASP A 93 -9.53 29.75 -4.42
CA ASP A 93 -9.44 28.94 -5.64
C ASP A 93 -8.14 28.11 -5.67
N GLY A 94 -7.04 28.64 -5.13
CA GLY A 94 -5.81 27.87 -4.91
C GLY A 94 -6.03 26.66 -3.99
N ALA A 95 -6.76 26.85 -2.89
CA ALA A 95 -7.12 25.74 -1.99
C ALA A 95 -8.00 24.69 -2.71
N LEU A 96 -8.91 25.12 -3.60
CA LEU A 96 -9.73 24.20 -4.40
C LEU A 96 -8.90 23.31 -5.32
N ILE A 97 -7.89 23.89 -5.99
CA ILE A 97 -6.97 23.14 -6.86
C ILE A 97 -6.22 22.09 -6.06
N LEU A 98 -5.72 22.45 -4.87
CA LEU A 98 -5.03 21.51 -3.99
C LEU A 98 -5.95 20.36 -3.52
N MET A 99 -7.19 20.65 -3.15
CA MET A 99 -8.19 19.62 -2.79
C MET A 99 -8.45 18.64 -3.94
N ASN A 100 -8.64 19.14 -5.16
CA ASN A 100 -8.88 18.29 -6.33
C ASN A 100 -7.67 17.40 -6.64
N ASN A 101 -6.45 17.96 -6.55
CA ASN A 101 -5.22 17.20 -6.71
C ASN A 101 -5.09 16.11 -5.65
N TYR A 102 -5.35 16.44 -4.38
CA TYR A 102 -5.35 15.49 -3.28
C TYR A 102 -6.37 14.35 -3.51
N SER A 103 -7.58 14.66 -3.98
CA SER A 103 -8.60 13.66 -4.32
C SER A 103 -8.15 12.68 -5.41
N ALA A 104 -7.51 13.20 -6.46
CA ALA A 104 -6.96 12.38 -7.54
C ALA A 104 -5.86 11.44 -7.01
N ARG A 105 -4.92 11.96 -6.19
CA ARG A 105 -3.84 11.15 -5.61
C ARG A 105 -4.37 10.08 -4.66
N LEU A 106 -5.41 10.37 -3.88
CA LEU A 106 -6.04 9.38 -3.01
C LEU A 106 -6.68 8.24 -3.82
N THR A 107 -7.25 8.55 -4.99
CA THR A 107 -7.81 7.55 -5.90
C THR A 107 -6.72 6.68 -6.52
N GLU A 108 -5.60 7.26 -6.94
CA GLU A 108 -4.44 6.50 -7.43
C GLU A 108 -3.89 5.54 -6.36
N VAL A 109 -3.80 5.97 -5.09
CA VAL A 109 -3.40 5.09 -3.98
C VAL A 109 -4.37 3.93 -3.82
N LYS A 110 -5.68 4.17 -3.93
CA LYS A 110 -6.67 3.09 -3.84
C LYS A 110 -6.45 2.04 -4.93
N GLU A 111 -6.26 2.48 -6.16
CA GLU A 111 -6.02 1.60 -7.30
C GLU A 111 -4.72 0.80 -7.13
N LEU A 112 -3.65 1.45 -6.66
CA LEU A 112 -2.38 0.80 -6.36
C LEU A 112 -2.51 -0.26 -5.25
N LEU A 113 -3.20 0.04 -4.16
CA LEU A 113 -3.43 -0.91 -3.07
C LEU A 113 -4.28 -2.10 -3.52
N ALA A 114 -5.29 -1.86 -4.34
CA ALA A 114 -6.11 -2.92 -4.93
C ALA A 114 -5.27 -3.84 -5.85
N ALA A 115 -4.46 -3.26 -6.73
CA ALA A 115 -3.57 -4.03 -7.62
C ALA A 115 -2.53 -4.83 -6.83
N SER A 116 -1.95 -4.24 -5.77
CA SER A 116 -1.01 -4.92 -4.88
C SER A 116 -1.63 -6.13 -4.18
N ARG A 117 -2.88 -5.98 -3.70
CA ARG A 117 -3.64 -7.09 -3.10
C ARG A 117 -3.92 -8.19 -4.12
N ASP A 118 -4.32 -7.83 -5.33
CA ASP A 118 -4.61 -8.79 -6.41
C ASP A 118 -3.37 -9.64 -6.77
N ILE A 119 -2.20 -9.00 -6.89
CA ILE A 119 -0.93 -9.69 -7.13
C ILE A 119 -0.63 -10.67 -5.99
N ARG A 120 -0.81 -10.24 -4.74
CA ARG A 120 -0.56 -11.10 -3.57
C ARG A 120 -1.46 -12.34 -3.60
N GLU A 121 -2.76 -12.13 -3.71
CA GLU A 121 -3.76 -13.21 -3.59
C GLU A 121 -3.75 -14.16 -4.80
N LYS A 122 -3.59 -13.63 -6.03
CA LYS A 122 -3.70 -14.46 -7.24
C LYS A 122 -2.37 -15.03 -7.72
N GLN A 123 -1.26 -14.38 -7.41
CA GLN A 123 0.06 -14.82 -7.88
C GLN A 123 0.89 -15.37 -6.74
N LEU A 124 1.16 -14.58 -5.71
CA LEU A 124 2.10 -14.99 -4.66
C LEU A 124 1.53 -16.12 -3.79
N ASP A 125 0.27 -16.03 -3.36
CA ASP A 125 -0.37 -17.06 -2.53
C ASP A 125 -0.60 -18.37 -3.31
N VAL A 126 -0.59 -18.32 -4.64
CA VAL A 126 -0.67 -19.51 -5.51
C VAL A 126 0.71 -20.10 -5.79
N LEU A 127 1.72 -19.26 -6.02
CA LEU A 127 3.08 -19.69 -6.37
C LEU A 127 3.86 -20.18 -5.14
N ALA A 128 3.72 -19.52 -3.99
CA ALA A 128 4.42 -19.89 -2.76
C ALA A 128 4.24 -21.37 -2.37
N PRO A 129 3.01 -21.92 -2.29
CA PRO A 129 2.82 -23.33 -1.97
C PRO A 129 3.36 -24.27 -3.06
N LYS A 130 3.26 -23.90 -4.34
CA LYS A 130 3.82 -24.71 -5.45
C LYS A 130 5.33 -24.81 -5.36
N ILE A 131 6.00 -23.69 -5.07
CA ILE A 131 7.45 -23.65 -4.88
C ILE A 131 7.83 -24.49 -3.66
N ALA A 132 7.12 -24.33 -2.53
CA ALA A 132 7.36 -25.13 -1.32
C ALA A 132 7.21 -26.65 -1.59
N GLN A 133 6.17 -27.04 -2.33
CA GLN A 133 5.95 -28.43 -2.73
C GLN A 133 7.08 -28.94 -3.64
N ALA A 134 7.52 -28.15 -4.61
CA ALA A 134 8.61 -28.53 -5.51
C ALA A 134 9.94 -28.74 -4.74
N PHE A 135 10.26 -27.87 -3.78
CA PHE A 135 11.42 -28.05 -2.91
C PHE A 135 11.29 -29.28 -2.01
N SER A 136 10.11 -29.55 -1.46
CA SER A 136 9.86 -30.76 -0.67
C SER A 136 10.06 -32.03 -1.51
N ASN A 137 9.49 -32.07 -2.72
CA ASN A 137 9.65 -33.20 -3.64
C ASN A 137 11.12 -33.40 -4.04
N LEU A 138 11.88 -32.32 -4.25
CA LEU A 138 13.31 -32.39 -4.54
C LEU A 138 14.11 -32.98 -3.37
N GLN A 139 13.80 -32.60 -2.12
CA GLN A 139 14.44 -33.18 -0.94
C GLN A 139 14.15 -34.68 -0.81
N ILE A 140 12.91 -35.10 -1.07
CA ILE A 140 12.52 -36.52 -1.07
C ILE A 140 13.33 -37.28 -2.13
N ALA A 141 13.37 -36.77 -3.37
CA ALA A 141 14.09 -37.41 -4.47
C ALA A 141 15.60 -37.55 -4.17
N ILE A 142 16.24 -36.50 -3.64
CA ILE A 142 17.66 -36.55 -3.23
C ILE A 142 17.87 -37.60 -2.13
N THR A 143 16.99 -37.65 -1.13
CA THR A 143 17.09 -38.60 -0.02
C THR A 143 16.93 -40.04 -0.50
N GLU A 144 15.98 -40.31 -1.40
CA GLU A 144 15.77 -41.63 -2.01
C GLU A 144 16.97 -42.06 -2.86
N GLN A 145 17.53 -41.13 -3.64
CA GLN A 145 18.71 -41.38 -4.45
C GLN A 145 19.94 -41.69 -3.59
N GLN A 146 20.13 -40.96 -2.49
CA GLN A 146 21.17 -41.25 -1.49
C GLN A 146 21.00 -42.64 -0.86
N LYS A 147 19.79 -43.01 -0.42
CA LYS A 147 19.52 -44.36 0.11
C LYS A 147 19.85 -45.47 -0.91
N THR A 148 19.52 -45.24 -2.17
CA THR A 148 19.83 -46.19 -3.26
C THR A 148 21.33 -46.34 -3.44
N LEU A 149 22.07 -45.23 -3.43
CA LEU A 149 23.54 -45.22 -3.51
C LEU A 149 24.18 -45.93 -2.31
N ASP A 150 23.72 -45.65 -1.08
CA ASP A 150 24.22 -46.30 0.13
C ASP A 150 23.97 -47.82 0.12
N GLY A 151 22.79 -48.25 -0.36
CA GLY A 151 22.46 -49.65 -0.57
C GLY A 151 23.37 -50.32 -1.61
N ALA A 152 23.64 -49.64 -2.73
CA ALA A 152 24.54 -50.13 -3.77
C ALA A 152 26.00 -50.24 -3.28
N VAL A 153 26.47 -49.29 -2.48
CA VAL A 153 27.79 -49.35 -1.84
C VAL A 153 27.85 -50.52 -0.86
N THR A 154 26.83 -50.69 -0.02
CA THR A 154 26.76 -51.81 0.95
C THR A 154 26.75 -53.16 0.23
N SER A 155 25.98 -53.28 -0.85
CA SER A 155 25.96 -54.47 -1.71
C SER A 155 27.32 -54.72 -2.35
N THR A 156 27.96 -53.70 -2.92
CA THR A 156 29.29 -53.81 -3.55
C THR A 156 30.34 -54.24 -2.54
N VAL A 157 30.34 -53.64 -1.34
CA VAL A 157 31.24 -54.02 -0.24
C VAL A 157 30.97 -55.45 0.24
N SER A 158 29.71 -55.86 0.35
CA SER A 158 29.35 -57.25 0.71
C SER A 158 29.82 -58.24 -0.35
N THR A 159 29.58 -57.95 -1.63
CA THR A 159 30.03 -58.79 -2.75
C THR A 159 31.55 -58.86 -2.83
N ALA A 160 32.25 -57.74 -2.62
CA ALA A 160 33.71 -57.71 -2.56
C ALA A 160 34.25 -58.52 -1.36
N LYS A 161 33.62 -58.41 -0.18
CA LYS A 161 33.98 -59.22 1.00
C LYS A 161 33.74 -60.70 0.78
N SER A 162 32.59 -61.10 0.24
CA SER A 162 32.29 -62.50 -0.10
C SER A 162 33.25 -63.04 -1.17
N GLY A 163 33.54 -62.26 -2.23
CA GLY A 163 34.48 -62.66 -3.27
C GLY A 163 35.91 -62.85 -2.75
N THR A 164 36.36 -62.02 -1.80
CA THR A 164 37.67 -62.17 -1.14
C THR A 164 37.73 -63.42 -0.25
N ILE A 165 36.61 -63.81 0.38
CA ILE A 165 36.52 -65.06 1.16
C ILE A 165 36.56 -66.28 0.24
N PHE A 166 35.91 -66.25 -0.93
CA PHE A 166 35.95 -67.36 -1.89
C PHE A 166 37.34 -67.56 -2.52
N THR A 167 38.08 -66.49 -2.85
CA THR A 167 39.47 -66.63 -3.29
C THR A 167 40.41 -67.02 -2.15
N GLY A 168 40.11 -66.66 -0.90
CA GLY A 168 40.87 -67.09 0.28
C GLY A 168 40.68 -68.57 0.65
N ILE A 169 39.49 -69.14 0.43
CA ILE A 169 39.20 -70.57 0.70
C ILE A 169 39.70 -71.48 -0.43
N ALA A 170 39.86 -70.98 -1.66
CA ALA A 170 40.42 -71.74 -2.77
C ALA A 170 41.96 -71.88 -2.76
N ILE A 171 42.65 -71.28 -1.76
CA ILE A 171 44.13 -71.27 -1.64
C ILE A 171 44.63 -72.04 -0.40
N VAL A 172 43.77 -72.81 0.29
CA VAL A 172 44.18 -73.72 1.39
C VAL A 172 44.16 -75.17 0.94
#